data_AF-A0A099KW76-F1
#
_entry.id   AF-A0A099KW76-F1
#
_cell.length_a   1.000
_cell.length_b   1.000
_cell.length_c   1.000
_cell.angle_alpha   90.00
_cell.angle_beta   90.00
_cell.angle_gamma   90.00
#
_symmetry.space_group_name_H-M   'P 1'
#
loop_
_entity.id
_entity.type
_entity.pdbx_description
1 polymer ?
#
loop_
_entity_poly.entity_id
_entity_poly.type
_entity_poly.pdbx_seq_one_letter_code
_entity_poly.pdbx_strand_id
1 'polypeptide(L)'
;MNTEVNNQTVSGLVVKGIAFTPLPQPLFDQLRPIDQVMSMLVQSIGPQVNQLIEQTGIPTTEFDRHFLCSTMIELPFTTQSVNWPDIAGQLKEYGEHQPDTFVNAYECASWGYSLRHYLKQAEGQKYQAKYMIVSIIDANVYDFEFWRYNDHWQHSGFGITTVILEVETPLTDEITIGSAVTHNGVAEFATVVRRTMMKKPGAVVALPFFPVNVQMMFEKLLRGQPSLPDLHAKYGHCFGADPWLSLLTHGLSNKIEQPQRFMACSVALNGYYAIAELMLTSDTVLIMNKEWHRG
;
A
#
# COMPACT_ATOMS: atom_id res chain seq x y z
N MET A 1 -15.08 22.52 36.43
CA MET A 1 -14.52 22.97 35.14
C MET A 1 -14.64 21.81 34.19
N ASN A 2 -15.69 21.81 33.36
CA ASN A 2 -15.85 20.83 32.29
C ASN A 2 -14.95 21.28 31.15
N THR A 3 -13.85 20.56 30.93
CA THR A 3 -13.10 20.67 29.68
C THR A 3 -13.95 20.05 28.59
N GLU A 4 -14.57 20.91 27.78
CA GLU A 4 -15.09 20.57 26.47
C GLU A 4 -13.98 19.86 25.70
N VAL A 5 -14.18 18.57 25.44
CA VAL A 5 -13.42 17.83 24.45
C VAL A 5 -13.82 18.46 23.12
N ASN A 6 -12.98 19.38 22.63
CA ASN A 6 -13.11 19.92 21.29
C ASN A 6 -13.25 18.72 20.33
N ASN A 7 -14.39 18.66 19.63
CA ASN A 7 -14.52 17.91 18.38
C ASN A 7 -13.53 18.54 17.39
N GLN A 8 -12.25 18.18 17.51
CA GLN A 8 -11.33 18.30 16.39
C GLN A 8 -11.90 17.37 15.33
N THR A 9 -12.51 17.98 14.30
CA THR A 9 -12.75 17.35 13.01
C THR A 9 -11.53 16.52 12.67
N VAL A 10 -11.73 15.21 12.56
CA VAL A 10 -10.64 14.28 12.28
C VAL A 10 -10.27 14.47 10.82
N SER A 11 -9.30 15.35 10.55
CA SER A 11 -8.71 15.43 9.22
C SER A 11 -7.79 14.22 9.03
N GLY A 12 -8.05 13.42 8.01
CA GLY A 12 -7.35 12.17 7.75
C GLY A 12 -7.95 11.42 6.57
N LEU A 13 -7.16 10.60 5.90
CA LEU A 13 -7.67 9.68 4.88
C LEU A 13 -8.39 8.53 5.58
N VAL A 14 -9.64 8.25 5.23
CA VAL A 14 -10.37 7.11 5.82
C VAL A 14 -10.19 5.89 4.94
N VAL A 15 -9.73 4.79 5.52
CA VAL A 15 -9.62 3.52 4.80
C VAL A 15 -11.01 2.88 4.73
N LYS A 16 -11.55 2.74 3.53
CA LYS A 16 -12.84 2.08 3.29
C LYS A 16 -12.69 0.60 3.02
N GLY A 17 -11.57 0.20 2.44
CA GLY A 17 -11.31 -1.20 2.10
C GLY A 17 -9.83 -1.51 2.02
N ILE A 18 -9.43 -2.68 2.51
CA ILE A 18 -8.13 -3.30 2.21
C ILE A 18 -8.37 -4.76 1.82
N ALA A 19 -7.84 -5.17 0.66
CA ALA A 19 -7.76 -6.56 0.25
C ALA A 19 -6.31 -6.96 0.01
N PHE A 20 -5.95 -8.18 0.40
CA PHE A 20 -4.64 -8.77 0.12
C PHE A 20 -4.80 -10.22 -0.38
N THR A 21 -4.17 -10.53 -1.52
CA THR A 21 -4.00 -11.88 -2.03
C THR A 21 -2.52 -12.25 -1.99
N PRO A 22 -2.10 -13.21 -1.15
CA PRO A 22 -0.72 -13.71 -1.18
C PRO A 22 -0.41 -14.37 -2.53
N LEU A 23 0.82 -14.16 -3.02
CA LEU A 23 1.33 -14.85 -4.19
C LEU A 23 2.43 -15.85 -3.78
N PRO A 24 2.39 -17.10 -4.27
CA PRO A 24 3.37 -18.11 -3.92
C PRO A 24 4.74 -17.80 -4.54
N GLN A 25 5.79 -18.36 -3.95
CA GLN A 25 7.15 -18.30 -4.48
C GLN A 25 7.76 -19.70 -4.61
N PRO A 26 8.20 -20.13 -5.82
CA PRO A 26 8.04 -19.43 -7.10
C PRO A 26 6.57 -19.26 -7.51
N LEU A 27 6.27 -18.31 -8.39
CA LEU A 27 4.91 -18.16 -8.93
C LEU A 27 4.46 -19.42 -9.69
N PHE A 28 5.38 -20.06 -10.42
CA PHE A 28 5.14 -21.25 -11.23
C PHE A 28 6.26 -22.27 -11.05
N ASP A 29 5.97 -23.56 -11.27
CA ASP A 29 7.00 -24.62 -11.26
C ASP A 29 7.98 -24.51 -12.44
N GLN A 30 7.55 -23.89 -13.54
CA GLN A 30 8.34 -23.62 -14.72
C GLN A 30 8.10 -22.18 -15.17
N LEU A 31 9.16 -21.50 -15.62
CA LEU A 31 9.04 -20.16 -16.18
C LEU A 31 8.09 -20.16 -17.38
N ARG A 32 7.12 -19.26 -17.34
CA ARG A 32 6.15 -19.04 -18.42
C ARG A 32 6.48 -17.75 -19.17
N PRO A 33 6.00 -17.59 -20.42
CA PRO A 33 6.05 -16.30 -21.12
C PRO A 33 5.45 -15.18 -20.26
N ILE A 34 6.13 -14.03 -20.20
CA ILE A 34 5.81 -12.97 -19.24
C ILE A 34 4.46 -12.31 -19.51
N ASP A 35 4.08 -12.19 -20.78
CA ASP A 35 2.74 -11.78 -21.21
C ASP A 35 1.66 -12.69 -20.61
N GLN A 36 1.85 -14.01 -20.64
CA GLN A 36 0.92 -14.97 -20.03
C GLN A 36 0.90 -14.83 -18.51
N VAL A 37 2.05 -14.66 -17.86
CA VAL A 37 2.13 -14.42 -16.42
C VAL A 37 1.35 -13.16 -16.03
N MET A 38 1.55 -12.07 -16.76
CA MET A 38 0.84 -10.82 -16.50
C MET A 38 -0.66 -10.95 -16.73
N SER A 39 -1.10 -11.65 -17.78
CA SER A 39 -2.52 -11.97 -18.00
C SER A 39 -3.14 -12.76 -16.84
N MET A 40 -2.40 -13.73 -16.27
CA MET A 40 -2.88 -14.49 -15.10
C MET A 40 -2.94 -13.63 -13.83
N LEU A 41 -2.03 -12.66 -13.68
CA LEU A 41 -2.07 -11.69 -12.58
C LEU A 41 -3.26 -10.73 -12.73
N VAL A 42 -3.59 -10.31 -13.96
CA VAL A 42 -4.81 -9.53 -14.27
C VAL A 42 -6.08 -10.27 -13.85
N GLN A 43 -6.15 -11.58 -14.09
CA GLN A 43 -7.25 -12.43 -13.64
C GLN A 43 -7.41 -12.49 -12.11
N SER A 44 -6.41 -12.02 -11.36
CA SER A 44 -6.46 -11.93 -9.90
C SER A 44 -6.73 -10.50 -9.43
N ILE A 45 -6.11 -9.49 -10.05
CA ILE A 45 -6.33 -8.07 -9.75
C ILE A 45 -7.79 -7.69 -10.00
N GLY A 46 -8.31 -7.97 -11.21
CA GLY A 46 -9.64 -7.54 -11.63
C GLY A 46 -10.75 -7.96 -10.66
N PRO A 47 -10.88 -9.27 -10.36
CA PRO A 47 -11.86 -9.76 -9.40
C PRO A 47 -11.65 -9.25 -7.98
N GLN A 48 -10.41 -9.12 -7.49
CA GLN A 48 -10.14 -8.57 -6.15
C GLN A 48 -10.66 -7.14 -6.01
N VAL A 49 -10.46 -6.31 -7.04
CA VAL A 49 -10.94 -4.92 -7.06
C VAL A 49 -12.45 -4.87 -7.01
N ASN A 50 -13.12 -5.67 -7.85
CA ASN A 50 -14.59 -5.75 -7.87
C ASN A 50 -15.15 -6.25 -6.54
N GLN A 51 -14.54 -7.30 -5.97
CA GLN A 51 -14.92 -7.85 -4.66
C GLN A 51 -14.83 -6.79 -3.57
N LEU A 52 -13.74 -6.00 -3.55
CA LEU A 52 -13.56 -4.98 -2.54
C LEU A 52 -14.59 -3.84 -2.71
N ILE A 53 -14.80 -3.36 -3.94
CA ILE A 53 -15.82 -2.35 -4.25
C ILE A 53 -17.20 -2.83 -3.79
N GLU A 54 -17.61 -4.04 -4.20
CA GLU A 54 -18.91 -4.62 -3.86
C GLU A 54 -19.13 -4.68 -2.34
N GLN A 55 -18.12 -5.15 -1.59
CA GLN A 55 -18.23 -5.26 -0.14
C GLN A 55 -18.28 -3.91 0.58
N THR A 56 -17.68 -2.85 0.02
CA THR A 56 -17.81 -1.51 0.61
C THR A 56 -19.22 -0.93 0.47
N GLY A 57 -20.01 -1.40 -0.50
CA GLY A 57 -21.33 -0.85 -0.81
C GLY A 57 -21.30 0.60 -1.34
N ILE A 58 -20.11 1.13 -1.65
CA ILE A 58 -19.95 2.48 -2.20
C ILE A 58 -20.46 2.49 -3.65
N PRO A 59 -21.28 3.48 -4.04
CA PRO A 59 -21.72 3.61 -5.43
C PRO A 59 -20.54 3.72 -6.39
N THR A 60 -20.57 2.93 -7.47
CA THR A 60 -19.47 2.85 -8.43
C THR A 60 -19.14 4.20 -9.09
N THR A 61 -20.13 5.08 -9.20
CA THR A 61 -19.98 6.46 -9.71
C THR A 61 -19.12 7.38 -8.82
N GLU A 62 -18.74 6.95 -7.61
CA GLU A 62 -17.93 7.75 -6.68
C GLU A 62 -16.43 7.44 -6.75
N PHE A 63 -16.02 6.50 -7.61
CA PHE A 63 -14.61 6.17 -7.87
C PHE A 63 -14.15 6.78 -9.21
N ASP A 64 -13.21 7.73 -9.17
CA ASP A 64 -12.67 8.34 -10.41
C ASP A 64 -11.27 7.85 -10.79
N ARG A 65 -10.51 7.28 -9.85
CA ARG A 65 -9.11 6.91 -10.08
C ARG A 65 -8.71 5.61 -9.44
N HIS A 66 -7.89 4.90 -10.20
CA HIS A 66 -7.27 3.67 -9.77
C HIS A 66 -5.83 3.58 -10.28
N PHE A 67 -4.86 3.59 -9.37
CA PHE A 67 -3.45 3.38 -9.68
C PHE A 67 -3.05 1.93 -9.46
N LEU A 68 -2.21 1.40 -10.36
CA LEU A 68 -1.45 0.18 -10.13
C LEU A 68 0.01 0.55 -9.84
N CYS A 69 0.48 0.23 -8.65
CA CYS A 69 1.87 0.41 -8.25
C CYS A 69 2.60 -0.93 -8.23
N SER A 70 3.90 -0.91 -8.48
CA SER A 70 4.78 -2.06 -8.26
C SER A 70 6.18 -1.61 -7.87
N THR A 71 6.84 -2.40 -7.03
CA THR A 71 8.25 -2.24 -6.71
C THR A 71 9.15 -3.02 -7.67
N MET A 72 8.69 -4.16 -8.20
CA MET A 72 9.54 -5.10 -8.93
C MET A 72 9.09 -5.42 -10.35
N ILE A 73 7.82 -5.20 -10.70
CA ILE A 73 7.28 -5.50 -12.04
C ILE A 73 7.56 -4.31 -12.97
N GLU A 74 8.77 -3.77 -12.93
CA GLU A 74 9.23 -2.74 -13.88
C GLU A 74 9.80 -3.40 -15.15
N LEU A 75 10.64 -4.41 -14.96
CA LEU A 75 11.46 -5.00 -16.02
C LEU A 75 10.65 -5.51 -17.23
N PRO A 76 9.47 -6.14 -17.06
CA PRO A 76 8.63 -6.53 -18.20
C PRO A 76 8.25 -5.35 -19.10
N PHE A 77 7.98 -4.18 -18.51
CA PHE A 77 7.56 -2.99 -19.25
C PHE A 77 8.75 -2.26 -19.87
N THR A 78 9.87 -2.12 -19.15
CA THR A 78 11.06 -1.43 -19.67
C THR A 78 11.75 -2.20 -20.79
N THR A 79 11.67 -3.54 -20.76
CA THR A 79 12.16 -4.41 -21.85
C THR A 79 11.17 -4.56 -22.99
N GLN A 80 9.97 -3.96 -22.89
CA GLN A 80 8.87 -4.12 -23.86
C GLN A 80 8.42 -5.57 -24.04
N SER A 81 8.67 -6.43 -23.05
CA SER A 81 8.10 -7.79 -23.01
C SER A 81 6.60 -7.75 -22.79
N VAL A 82 6.10 -6.67 -22.17
CA VAL A 82 4.69 -6.40 -21.90
C VAL A 82 4.41 -4.92 -22.13
N ASN A 83 3.27 -4.59 -22.76
CA ASN A 83 2.83 -3.21 -22.93
C ASN A 83 1.72 -2.88 -21.93
N TRP A 84 1.81 -1.72 -21.28
CA TRP A 84 0.77 -1.26 -20.36
C TRP A 84 -0.63 -1.17 -21.02
N PRO A 85 -0.81 -0.65 -22.25
CA PRO A 85 -2.12 -0.62 -22.90
C PRO A 85 -2.78 -1.99 -23.03
N ASP A 86 -2.01 -3.06 -23.25
CA ASP A 86 -2.55 -4.42 -23.37
C ASP A 86 -3.02 -4.93 -22.00
N ILE A 87 -2.26 -4.67 -20.93
CA ILE A 87 -2.63 -5.02 -19.56
C ILE A 87 -3.84 -4.22 -19.09
N ALA A 88 -3.86 -2.92 -19.32
CA ALA A 88 -5.00 -2.05 -19.02
C ALA A 88 -6.25 -2.47 -19.82
N GLY A 89 -6.07 -2.91 -21.08
CA GLY A 89 -7.14 -3.47 -21.90
C GLY A 89 -7.77 -4.72 -21.28
N GLN A 90 -6.95 -5.67 -20.84
CA GLN A 90 -7.42 -6.88 -20.16
C GLN A 90 -8.07 -6.57 -18.81
N LEU A 91 -7.53 -5.62 -18.05
CA LEU A 91 -8.13 -5.17 -16.78
C LEU A 91 -9.53 -4.59 -17.01
N LYS A 92 -9.74 -3.80 -18.07
CA LYS A 92 -11.06 -3.23 -18.40
C LYS A 92 -12.15 -4.28 -18.67
N GLU A 93 -11.79 -5.51 -19.03
CA GLU A 93 -12.77 -6.61 -19.18
C GLU A 93 -13.46 -6.95 -17.83
N TYR A 94 -12.84 -6.57 -16.71
CA TYR A 94 -13.41 -6.71 -15.37
C TYR A 94 -14.23 -5.49 -14.92
N GLY A 95 -14.33 -4.44 -15.73
CA GLY A 95 -15.17 -3.26 -15.47
C GLY A 95 -14.43 -1.92 -15.52
N GLU A 96 -15.18 -0.83 -15.34
CA GLU A 96 -14.71 0.54 -15.56
C GLU A 96 -13.78 1.07 -14.45
N HIS A 97 -13.79 0.49 -13.25
CA HIS A 97 -13.03 0.97 -12.08
C HIS A 97 -11.69 0.26 -11.88
N GLN A 98 -11.15 -0.27 -12.97
CA GLN A 98 -9.90 -1.01 -12.98
C GLN A 98 -8.70 -0.06 -13.18
N PRO A 99 -7.48 -0.46 -12.81
CA PRO A 99 -6.34 0.43 -12.91
C PRO A 99 -6.08 0.86 -14.36
N ASP A 100 -5.98 2.18 -14.57
CA ASP A 100 -5.71 2.78 -15.90
C ASP A 100 -4.30 3.36 -16.00
N THR A 101 -3.62 3.48 -14.86
CA THR A 101 -2.30 4.08 -14.73
C THR A 101 -1.37 3.14 -13.97
N PHE A 102 -0.19 2.88 -14.52
CA PHE A 102 0.88 2.14 -13.87
C PHE A 102 1.99 3.07 -13.38
N VAL A 103 2.47 2.87 -12.15
CA VAL A 103 3.54 3.66 -11.53
C VAL A 103 4.55 2.74 -10.84
N ASN A 104 5.83 2.91 -11.19
CA ASN A 104 6.95 2.13 -10.65
C ASN A 104 8.16 2.97 -10.18
N ALA A 105 8.10 4.30 -10.32
CA ALA A 105 9.26 5.18 -10.19
C ALA A 105 9.80 5.36 -8.75
N TYR A 106 9.10 4.88 -7.72
CA TYR A 106 9.46 5.13 -6.32
C TYR A 106 9.44 3.85 -5.45
N GLU A 107 9.58 2.68 -6.08
CA GLU A 107 9.65 1.38 -5.39
C GLU A 107 8.48 1.22 -4.39
N CYS A 108 8.78 0.78 -3.15
CA CYS A 108 7.82 0.59 -2.06
C CYS A 108 7.02 1.86 -1.70
N ALA A 109 7.54 3.06 -2.02
CA ALA A 109 6.89 4.33 -1.72
C ALA A 109 5.94 4.82 -2.84
N SER A 110 5.86 4.10 -3.97
CA SER A 110 5.09 4.52 -5.16
C SER A 110 3.63 4.86 -4.88
N TRP A 111 2.98 4.14 -3.97
CA TRP A 111 1.58 4.41 -3.60
C TRP A 111 1.40 5.83 -3.02
N GLY A 112 2.31 6.29 -2.17
CA GLY A 112 2.19 7.59 -1.50
C GLY A 112 2.46 8.76 -2.44
N TYR A 113 3.41 8.57 -3.35
CA TYR A 113 3.69 9.54 -4.43
C TYR A 113 2.50 9.65 -5.40
N SER A 114 1.93 8.51 -5.81
CA SER A 114 0.76 8.47 -6.71
C SER A 114 -0.44 9.16 -6.07
N LEU A 115 -0.71 8.84 -4.80
CA LEU A 115 -1.78 9.45 -4.02
C LEU A 115 -1.58 10.97 -3.93
N ARG A 116 -0.40 11.45 -3.50
CA ARG A 116 -0.14 12.88 -3.41
C ARG A 116 -0.22 13.61 -4.76
N HIS A 117 0.28 12.99 -5.83
CA HIS A 117 0.24 13.59 -7.17
C HIS A 117 -1.20 13.86 -7.60
N TYR A 118 -2.07 12.85 -7.48
CA TYR A 118 -3.46 12.98 -7.88
C TYR A 118 -4.21 13.99 -7.02
N LEU A 119 -4.00 13.94 -5.72
CA LEU A 119 -4.67 14.84 -4.79
C LEU A 119 -4.34 16.31 -5.06
N LYS A 120 -3.09 16.60 -5.43
CA LYS A 120 -2.68 17.94 -5.88
C LYS A 120 -3.35 18.36 -7.20
N GLN A 121 -3.63 17.42 -8.11
CA GLN A 121 -4.35 17.74 -9.35
C GLN A 121 -5.84 18.01 -9.12
N ALA A 122 -6.43 17.38 -8.10
CA ALA A 122 -7.82 17.57 -7.72
C ALA A 122 -8.08 18.91 -7.01
N GLU A 123 -7.05 19.54 -6.44
CA GLU A 123 -7.14 20.89 -5.85
C GLU A 123 -7.66 21.91 -6.88
N GLY A 124 -8.89 22.40 -6.67
CA GLY A 124 -9.53 23.42 -7.51
C GLY A 124 -10.47 22.88 -8.60
N GLN A 125 -10.70 21.56 -8.68
CA GLN A 125 -11.70 20.98 -9.58
C GLN A 125 -13.09 20.96 -8.94
N LYS A 126 -14.14 21.24 -9.72
CA LYS A 126 -15.55 21.25 -9.25
C LYS A 126 -16.13 19.85 -8.97
N TYR A 127 -15.53 18.82 -9.57
CA TYR A 127 -15.90 17.43 -9.39
C TYR A 127 -14.67 16.70 -8.89
N GLN A 128 -14.76 16.14 -7.70
CA GLN A 128 -13.71 15.36 -7.10
C GLN A 128 -14.34 14.05 -6.64
N ALA A 129 -13.84 12.92 -7.15
CA ALA A 129 -14.15 11.63 -6.55
C ALA A 129 -13.83 11.67 -5.07
N LYS A 130 -14.81 11.19 -4.32
CA LYS A 130 -14.70 10.98 -2.89
C LYS A 130 -13.79 9.80 -2.57
N TYR A 131 -13.70 8.83 -3.48
CA TYR A 131 -12.97 7.59 -3.27
C TYR A 131 -11.90 7.33 -4.31
N MET A 132 -10.75 6.86 -3.85
CA MET A 132 -9.62 6.47 -4.67
C MET A 132 -9.26 5.01 -4.42
N ILE A 133 -8.80 4.34 -5.48
CA ILE A 133 -8.29 2.98 -5.40
C ILE A 133 -6.78 2.97 -5.68
N VAL A 134 -6.04 2.24 -4.85
CA VAL A 134 -4.63 1.94 -5.11
C VAL A 134 -4.46 0.44 -5.04
N SER A 135 -4.05 -0.17 -6.16
CA SER A 135 -3.59 -1.55 -6.19
C SER A 135 -2.06 -1.57 -6.21
N ILE A 136 -1.47 -2.48 -5.45
CA ILE A 136 -0.03 -2.75 -5.42
C ILE A 136 0.15 -4.19 -5.83
N ILE A 137 0.97 -4.43 -6.86
CA ILE A 137 1.32 -5.77 -7.30
C ILE A 137 2.82 -5.96 -7.19
N ASP A 138 3.23 -6.87 -6.33
CA ASP A 138 4.62 -7.25 -6.15
C ASP A 138 4.72 -8.76 -6.35
N ALA A 139 5.22 -9.16 -7.52
CA ALA A 139 5.33 -10.54 -7.97
C ALA A 139 6.67 -10.79 -8.67
N ASN A 140 7.39 -11.85 -8.30
CA ASN A 140 8.67 -12.19 -8.89
C ASN A 140 8.49 -12.93 -10.23
N VAL A 141 8.03 -12.21 -11.27
CA VAL A 141 7.62 -12.79 -12.56
C VAL A 141 8.74 -13.46 -13.36
N TYR A 142 9.99 -13.08 -13.12
CA TYR A 142 11.19 -13.70 -13.71
C TYR A 142 11.87 -14.72 -12.79
N ASP A 143 11.32 -14.91 -11.58
CA ASP A 143 11.85 -15.81 -10.57
C ASP A 143 13.31 -15.52 -10.17
N PHE A 144 13.71 -14.25 -10.15
CA PHE A 144 15.08 -13.88 -9.78
C PHE A 144 15.35 -14.14 -8.30
N GLU A 145 16.52 -14.73 -8.01
CA GLU A 145 16.96 -15.01 -6.64
C GLU A 145 17.06 -13.75 -5.78
N PHE A 146 17.52 -12.63 -6.37
CA PHE A 146 17.61 -11.33 -5.71
C PHE A 146 16.28 -10.90 -5.07
N TRP A 147 15.16 -11.14 -5.75
CA TRP A 147 13.85 -10.80 -5.21
C TRP A 147 13.36 -11.81 -4.18
N ARG A 148 13.83 -13.06 -4.20
CA ARG A 148 13.50 -14.04 -3.15
C ARG A 148 14.24 -13.72 -1.84
N TYR A 149 15.51 -13.33 -1.96
CA TYR A 149 16.39 -13.01 -0.85
C TYR A 149 17.46 -11.98 -1.24
N ASN A 150 17.72 -11.06 -0.33
CA ASN A 150 18.84 -10.10 -0.38
C ASN A 150 19.26 -9.71 1.05
N ASP A 151 20.43 -9.11 1.20
CA ASP A 151 20.98 -8.82 2.54
C ASP A 151 20.32 -7.62 3.25
N HIS A 152 19.59 -6.76 2.55
CA HIS A 152 18.95 -5.57 3.12
C HIS A 152 17.60 -5.90 3.80
N TRP A 153 16.78 -6.75 3.19
CA TRP A 153 15.46 -7.13 3.73
C TRP A 153 15.25 -8.65 3.90
N GLN A 154 16.26 -9.47 3.62
CA GLN A 154 16.18 -10.94 3.68
C GLN A 154 15.06 -11.48 2.78
N HIS A 155 14.18 -12.32 3.33
CA HIS A 155 13.10 -12.95 2.57
C HIS A 155 12.03 -11.95 2.16
N SER A 156 11.59 -12.03 0.90
CA SER A 156 10.45 -11.26 0.39
C SER A 156 9.13 -11.99 0.53
N GLY A 157 8.08 -11.18 0.67
CA GLY A 157 6.71 -11.57 0.44
C GLY A 157 6.20 -11.01 -0.87
N PHE A 158 5.29 -11.74 -1.51
CA PHE A 158 4.67 -11.36 -2.76
C PHE A 158 3.16 -11.36 -2.63
N GLY A 159 2.51 -10.46 -3.34
CA GLY A 159 1.08 -10.25 -3.15
C GLY A 159 0.48 -9.22 -4.09
N ILE A 160 -0.85 -9.25 -4.12
CA ILE A 160 -1.69 -8.22 -4.72
C ILE A 160 -2.46 -7.54 -3.58
N THR A 161 -2.18 -6.27 -3.35
CA THR A 161 -2.90 -5.44 -2.37
C THR A 161 -3.83 -4.50 -3.11
N THR A 162 -5.04 -4.29 -2.63
CA THR A 162 -5.93 -3.23 -3.11
C THR A 162 -6.46 -2.45 -1.91
N VAL A 163 -6.40 -1.12 -1.99
CA VAL A 163 -6.83 -0.21 -0.93
C VAL A 163 -7.83 0.78 -1.51
N ILE A 164 -8.94 1.00 -0.81
CA ILE A 164 -9.90 2.06 -1.10
C ILE A 164 -9.77 3.12 0.00
N LEU A 165 -9.51 4.35 -0.42
CA LEU A 165 -9.37 5.52 0.46
C LEU A 165 -10.49 6.51 0.19
N GLU A 166 -11.15 6.97 1.25
CA GLU A 166 -11.94 8.19 1.24
C GLU A 166 -11.00 9.38 1.39
N VAL A 167 -11.17 10.37 0.53
CA VAL A 167 -10.36 11.58 0.50
C VAL A 167 -11.24 12.77 0.78
N GLU A 168 -10.93 13.51 1.83
CA GLU A 168 -11.51 14.82 2.10
C GLU A 168 -10.59 15.93 1.59
N THR A 169 -11.17 16.98 1.00
CA THR A 169 -10.43 18.17 0.57
C THR A 169 -10.85 19.44 1.30
N PRO A 170 -9.94 20.43 1.43
CA PRO A 170 -8.54 20.39 1.01
C PRO A 170 -7.69 19.48 1.90
N LEU A 171 -6.67 18.84 1.33
CA LEU A 171 -5.68 18.16 2.15
C LEU A 171 -4.79 19.18 2.83
N THR A 172 -4.47 18.90 4.08
CA THR A 172 -3.65 19.80 4.87
C THR A 172 -2.26 19.22 5.07
N ASP A 173 -2.15 17.98 5.57
CA ASP A 173 -0.87 17.35 5.94
C ASP A 173 -0.97 15.81 6.06
N GLU A 174 -1.95 15.18 5.43
CA GLU A 174 -2.26 13.76 5.61
C GLU A 174 -1.25 12.84 4.90
N ILE A 175 -0.48 13.34 3.92
CA ILE A 175 0.53 12.56 3.18
C ILE A 175 1.86 13.30 3.11
N THR A 176 2.87 12.72 3.75
CA THR A 176 4.26 13.14 3.65
C THR A 176 5.02 12.22 2.71
N ILE A 177 5.67 12.78 1.70
CA ILE A 177 6.63 12.07 0.84
C ILE A 177 7.98 12.76 0.90
N GLY A 178 9.04 12.03 0.62
CA GLY A 178 10.38 12.58 0.54
C GLY A 178 11.42 11.52 0.17
N SER A 179 12.69 11.93 0.14
CA SER A 179 13.81 11.04 -0.08
C SER A 179 14.84 11.28 1.01
N ALA A 180 15.32 10.20 1.62
CA ALA A 180 16.44 10.24 2.53
C ALA A 180 17.73 10.47 1.73
N VAL A 181 18.54 11.43 2.17
CA VAL A 181 19.73 11.88 1.43
C VAL A 181 21.03 11.33 2.02
N THR A 182 20.96 10.69 3.18
CA THR A 182 22.11 10.10 3.85
C THR A 182 22.37 8.66 3.43
N HIS A 183 23.60 8.18 3.66
CA HIS A 183 23.97 6.78 3.42
C HIS A 183 23.17 5.78 4.27
N ASN A 184 22.54 6.24 5.37
CA ASN A 184 21.68 5.42 6.22
C ASN A 184 20.22 5.87 6.11
N GLY A 185 19.64 5.68 4.92
CA GLY A 185 18.30 6.16 4.59
C GLY A 185 17.20 5.65 5.52
N VAL A 186 17.34 4.42 6.03
CA VAL A 186 16.35 3.82 6.95
C VAL A 186 16.38 4.50 8.33
N ALA A 187 17.55 4.85 8.86
CA ALA A 187 17.66 5.58 10.13
C ALA A 187 17.16 7.03 10.01
N GLU A 188 17.44 7.68 8.87
CA GLU A 188 16.90 9.00 8.57
C GLU A 188 15.37 8.95 8.47
N PHE A 189 14.84 7.95 7.77
CA PHE A 189 13.40 7.70 7.69
C PHE A 189 12.76 7.51 9.07
N ALA A 190 13.34 6.69 9.95
CA ALA A 190 12.86 6.54 11.32
C ALA A 190 12.79 7.89 12.06
N THR A 191 13.75 8.79 11.81
CA THR A 191 13.74 10.14 12.37
C THR A 191 12.64 11.02 11.78
N VAL A 192 12.31 10.86 10.49
CA VAL A 192 11.14 11.49 9.86
C VAL A 192 9.86 10.98 10.51
N VAL A 193 9.66 9.67 10.61
CA VAL A 193 8.50 9.03 11.25
C VAL A 193 8.29 9.57 12.65
N ARG A 194 9.35 9.62 13.48
CA ARG A 194 9.26 10.19 14.83
C ARG A 194 8.79 11.64 14.85
N ARG A 195 9.34 12.48 13.95
CA ARG A 195 8.94 13.90 13.85
C ARG A 195 7.49 14.06 13.42
N THR A 196 7.01 13.20 12.52
CA THR A 196 5.60 13.18 12.10
C THR A 196 4.69 12.75 13.25
N MET A 197 5.04 11.68 13.98
CA MET A 197 4.27 11.22 15.14
C MET A 197 4.09 12.28 16.22
N MET A 198 5.12 13.08 16.50
CA MET A 198 5.03 14.17 17.49
C MET A 198 3.98 15.23 17.11
N LYS A 199 3.67 15.37 15.82
CA LYS A 199 2.62 16.28 15.33
C LYS A 199 1.23 15.62 15.27
N LYS A 200 1.16 14.28 15.38
CA LYS A 200 -0.05 13.47 15.18
C LYS A 200 -0.29 12.57 16.41
N PRO A 201 -0.58 13.16 17.59
CA PRO A 201 -0.76 12.37 18.81
C PRO A 201 -1.93 11.40 18.68
N GLY A 202 -1.76 10.18 19.21
CA GLY A 202 -2.77 9.13 19.23
C GLY A 202 -2.77 8.20 18.01
N ALA A 203 -1.94 8.47 16.98
CA ALA A 203 -1.75 7.54 15.89
C ALA A 203 -0.86 6.35 16.28
N VAL A 204 -1.07 5.19 15.66
CA VAL A 204 -0.20 4.00 15.76
C VAL A 204 0.56 3.80 14.45
N VAL A 205 1.86 3.54 14.50
CA VAL A 205 2.68 3.42 13.28
C VAL A 205 2.62 2.00 12.71
N ALA A 206 2.31 1.88 11.42
CA ALA A 206 2.49 0.67 10.63
C ALA A 206 3.79 0.78 9.81
N LEU A 207 4.88 0.23 10.34
CA LEU A 207 6.21 0.28 9.73
C LEU A 207 6.36 -0.78 8.62
N PRO A 208 7.30 -0.58 7.68
CA PRO A 208 7.72 -1.62 6.74
C PRO A 208 8.26 -2.84 7.48
N PHE A 209 8.09 -4.02 6.88
CA PHE A 209 8.53 -5.29 7.44
C PHE A 209 10.00 -5.51 7.14
N PHE A 210 10.80 -5.67 8.18
CA PHE A 210 12.22 -5.91 8.04
C PHE A 210 12.70 -7.03 8.95
N PRO A 211 13.88 -7.61 8.71
CA PRO A 211 14.47 -8.55 9.64
C PRO A 211 14.81 -7.89 10.99
N VAL A 212 14.98 -8.74 12.02
CA VAL A 212 15.15 -8.35 13.43
C VAL A 212 16.23 -7.28 13.64
N ASN A 213 17.35 -7.34 12.92
CA ASN A 213 18.43 -6.35 13.04
C ASN A 213 18.00 -4.92 12.68
N VAL A 214 17.16 -4.77 11.65
CA VAL A 214 16.63 -3.47 11.23
C VAL A 214 15.46 -3.06 12.15
N GLN A 215 14.63 -4.01 12.60
CA GLN A 215 13.58 -3.74 13.58
C GLN A 215 14.14 -3.17 14.88
N MET A 216 15.21 -3.76 15.43
CA MET A 216 15.86 -3.26 16.65
C MET A 216 16.32 -1.79 16.52
N MET A 217 16.72 -1.36 15.31
CA MET A 217 17.02 0.03 15.04
C MET A 217 15.77 0.91 15.10
N PHE A 218 14.67 0.51 14.47
CA PHE A 218 13.39 1.22 14.56
C PHE A 218 12.90 1.32 16.01
N GLU A 219 12.91 0.22 16.77
CA GLU A 219 12.53 0.20 18.18
C GLU A 219 13.35 1.18 19.03
N LYS A 220 14.65 1.28 18.76
CA LYS A 220 15.53 2.23 19.45
C LYS A 220 15.20 3.67 19.10
N LEU A 221 15.00 3.97 17.81
CA LEU A 221 14.78 5.34 17.31
C LEU A 221 13.36 5.86 17.59
N LEU A 222 12.38 4.95 17.61
CA LEU A 222 10.95 5.22 17.82
C LEU A 222 10.49 4.85 19.23
N ARG A 223 11.41 4.66 20.19
CA ARG A 223 11.09 4.27 21.56
C ARG A 223 9.97 5.13 22.15
N GLY A 224 8.93 4.46 22.65
CA GLY A 224 7.76 5.10 23.27
C GLY A 224 6.69 5.56 22.28
N GLN A 225 6.90 5.40 20.97
CA GLN A 225 5.84 5.54 19.98
C GLN A 225 5.08 4.22 19.83
N PRO A 226 3.74 4.22 19.79
CA PRO A 226 2.98 3.01 19.53
C PRO A 226 3.18 2.57 18.08
N SER A 227 3.46 1.28 17.88
CA SER A 227 3.60 0.67 16.55
C SER A 227 2.85 -0.65 16.49
N LEU A 228 2.36 -0.98 15.29
CA LEU A 228 1.86 -2.31 15.00
C LEU A 228 3.02 -3.33 14.97
N PRO A 229 2.74 -4.62 15.21
CA PRO A 229 3.75 -5.66 15.10
C PRO A 229 4.35 -5.72 13.70
N ASP A 230 5.64 -6.02 13.63
CA ASP A 230 6.30 -6.38 12.38
C ASP A 230 5.90 -7.81 11.98
N LEU A 231 5.56 -8.01 10.70
CA LEU A 231 5.06 -9.27 10.17
C LEU A 231 6.05 -9.95 9.21
N HIS A 232 7.32 -9.52 9.17
CA HIS A 232 8.38 -10.07 8.33
C HIS A 232 8.56 -11.57 8.53
N ALA A 233 8.53 -12.06 9.77
CA ALA A 233 8.67 -13.49 10.05
C ALA A 233 7.53 -14.34 9.43
N LYS A 234 6.35 -13.73 9.20
CA LYS A 234 5.18 -14.41 8.64
C LYS A 234 5.08 -14.26 7.13
N TYR A 235 5.33 -13.06 6.61
CA TYR A 235 5.08 -12.72 5.22
C TYR A 235 6.33 -12.34 4.43
N GLY A 236 7.48 -12.16 5.08
CA GLY A 236 8.66 -11.52 4.47
C GLY A 236 8.44 -10.01 4.27
N HIS A 237 9.37 -9.36 3.57
CA HIS A 237 9.21 -7.98 3.12
C HIS A 237 8.28 -7.94 1.90
N CYS A 238 7.07 -7.41 2.07
CA CYS A 238 6.04 -7.28 1.05
C CYS A 238 6.06 -5.89 0.38
N PHE A 239 7.18 -5.17 0.47
CA PHE A 239 7.44 -3.93 -0.27
C PHE A 239 6.37 -2.85 -0.01
N GLY A 240 5.70 -2.36 -1.05
CA GLY A 240 4.66 -1.34 -0.90
C GLY A 240 3.44 -1.81 -0.11
N ALA A 241 3.24 -3.13 0.00
CA ALA A 241 2.12 -3.73 0.71
C ALA A 241 2.28 -3.76 2.24
N ASP A 242 3.50 -3.68 2.77
CA ASP A 242 3.79 -3.85 4.21
C ASP A 242 2.84 -3.08 5.14
N PRO A 243 2.71 -1.73 5.04
CA PRO A 243 1.85 -1.01 5.97
C PRO A 243 0.38 -1.41 5.83
N TRP A 244 -0.09 -1.70 4.62
CA TRP A 244 -1.48 -2.09 4.35
C TRP A 244 -1.78 -3.49 4.90
N LEU A 245 -0.84 -4.43 4.74
CA LEU A 245 -0.94 -5.78 5.28
C LEU A 245 -0.89 -5.78 6.81
N SER A 246 -0.14 -4.86 7.41
CA SER A 246 -0.12 -4.63 8.85
C SER A 246 -1.50 -4.15 9.35
N LEU A 247 -2.07 -3.13 8.70
CA LEU A 247 -3.40 -2.61 9.03
C LEU A 247 -4.51 -3.65 8.82
N LEU A 248 -4.44 -4.42 7.73
CA LEU A 248 -5.34 -5.52 7.44
C LEU A 248 -5.30 -6.58 8.54
N THR A 249 -4.09 -7.03 8.91
CA THR A 249 -3.92 -8.05 9.96
C THR A 249 -4.39 -7.52 11.31
N HIS A 250 -4.12 -6.26 11.63
CA HIS A 250 -4.62 -5.60 12.83
C HIS A 250 -6.14 -5.59 12.88
N GLY A 251 -6.81 -5.11 11.84
CA GLY A 251 -8.27 -5.01 11.81
C GLY A 251 -8.99 -6.37 11.73
N LEU A 252 -8.36 -7.42 11.17
CA LEU A 252 -8.90 -8.78 11.22
C LEU A 252 -8.72 -9.43 12.60
N SER A 253 -7.63 -9.12 13.30
CA SER A 253 -7.35 -9.68 14.62
C SER A 253 -8.04 -8.92 15.75
N ASN A 254 -8.40 -7.65 15.51
CA ASN A 254 -9.01 -6.76 16.48
C ASN A 254 -10.29 -6.17 15.89
N LYS A 255 -11.43 -6.41 16.53
CA LYS A 255 -12.69 -5.78 16.13
C LYS A 255 -12.57 -4.25 16.30
N ILE A 256 -12.59 -3.52 15.18
CA ILE A 256 -12.55 -2.05 15.17
C ILE A 256 -13.95 -1.52 15.54
N GLU A 257 -14.17 -1.24 16.83
CA GLU A 257 -15.46 -0.73 17.32
C GLU A 257 -15.53 0.80 17.33
N GLN A 258 -14.37 1.46 17.36
CA GLN A 258 -14.22 2.92 17.35
C GLN A 258 -13.15 3.30 16.33
N PRO A 259 -13.24 4.50 15.72
CA PRO A 259 -12.21 4.95 14.80
C PRO A 259 -10.81 4.95 15.41
N GLN A 260 -9.85 4.37 14.70
CA GLN A 260 -8.45 4.25 15.13
C GLN A 260 -7.54 4.94 14.11
N ARG A 261 -6.60 5.75 14.60
CA ARG A 261 -5.67 6.51 13.76
C ARG A 261 -4.37 5.75 13.59
N PHE A 262 -3.87 5.73 12.36
CA PHE A 262 -2.63 5.06 11.99
C PHE A 262 -1.74 5.94 11.14
N MET A 263 -0.46 5.61 11.12
CA MET A 263 0.47 6.10 10.09
C MET A 263 0.97 4.92 9.27
N ALA A 264 0.55 4.84 8.00
CA ALA A 264 1.10 3.90 7.04
C ALA A 264 2.44 4.41 6.53
N CYS A 265 3.50 3.62 6.71
CA CYS A 265 4.87 4.02 6.42
C CYS A 265 5.52 3.07 5.41
N SER A 266 6.11 3.62 4.36
CA SER A 266 6.93 2.89 3.38
C SER A 266 8.25 3.60 3.14
N VAL A 267 9.32 2.83 2.96
CA VAL A 267 10.64 3.32 2.57
C VAL A 267 11.24 2.39 1.52
N ALA A 268 11.81 2.99 0.49
CA ALA A 268 12.51 2.38 -0.62
C ALA A 268 14.02 2.28 -0.34
N LEU A 269 14.73 1.43 -1.09
CA LEU A 269 16.18 1.30 -0.94
C LEU A 269 16.92 2.57 -1.33
N ASN A 270 16.45 3.23 -2.38
CA ASN A 270 16.98 4.51 -2.84
C ASN A 270 16.54 5.70 -1.95
N GLY A 271 16.02 5.42 -0.76
CA GLY A 271 15.70 6.42 0.26
C GLY A 271 14.35 7.10 0.08
N TYR A 272 13.61 6.88 -1.02
CA TYR A 272 12.24 7.39 -1.16
C TYR A 272 11.36 6.87 -0.05
N TYR A 273 10.50 7.71 0.50
CA TYR A 273 9.57 7.32 1.54
C TYR A 273 8.20 7.97 1.37
N ALA A 274 7.20 7.28 1.92
CA ALA A 274 5.83 7.76 2.05
C ALA A 274 5.33 7.50 3.47
N ILE A 275 4.63 8.49 4.03
CA ILE A 275 3.93 8.40 5.31
C ILE A 275 2.54 8.96 5.08
N ALA A 276 1.50 8.16 5.32
CA ALA A 276 0.12 8.60 5.26
C ALA A 276 -0.55 8.47 6.63
N GLU A 277 -1.21 9.53 7.08
CA GLU A 277 -2.12 9.47 8.21
C GLU A 277 -3.47 8.94 7.75
N LEU A 278 -3.90 7.86 8.40
CA LEU A 278 -5.07 7.08 8.02
C LEU A 278 -5.99 6.86 9.21
N MET A 279 -7.25 6.61 8.92
CA MET A 279 -8.23 6.15 9.89
C MET A 279 -8.84 4.82 9.45
N LEU A 280 -8.84 3.83 10.34
CA LEU A 280 -9.71 2.66 10.23
C LEU A 280 -10.95 2.88 11.08
N THR A 281 -12.10 2.45 10.57
CA THR A 281 -13.41 2.57 11.22
C THR A 281 -14.07 1.20 11.31
N SER A 282 -15.21 1.12 11.99
CA SER A 282 -16.05 -0.09 12.01
C SER A 282 -16.55 -0.52 10.63
N ASP A 283 -16.59 0.43 9.69
CA ASP A 283 -17.12 0.22 8.35
C ASP A 283 -16.01 -0.07 7.34
N THR A 284 -14.76 -0.19 7.81
CA THR A 284 -13.62 -0.57 6.96
C THR A 284 -13.75 -2.04 6.56
N VAL A 285 -13.84 -2.31 5.26
CA VAL A 285 -13.86 -3.67 4.71
C VAL A 285 -12.44 -4.24 4.71
N LEU A 286 -12.30 -5.47 5.20
CA LEU A 286 -11.00 -6.12 5.37
C LEU A 286 -11.05 -7.54 4.79
N ILE A 287 -10.27 -7.80 3.75
CA ILE A 287 -10.30 -9.06 3.00
C ILE A 287 -8.89 -9.66 2.94
N MET A 288 -8.69 -10.78 3.63
CA MET A 288 -7.55 -11.66 3.40
C MET A 288 -8.01 -12.78 2.45
N ASN A 289 -7.60 -12.69 1.19
CA ASN A 289 -7.89 -13.73 0.21
C ASN A 289 -7.00 -14.94 0.44
N LYS A 290 -7.44 -16.08 -0.11
CA LYS A 290 -6.58 -17.27 -0.16
C LYS A 290 -5.37 -16.96 -1.03
N GLU A 291 -4.25 -17.63 -0.72
CA GLU A 291 -3.08 -17.59 -1.59
C GLU A 291 -3.49 -17.95 -3.02
N TRP A 292 -2.98 -17.19 -3.97
CA TRP A 292 -3.24 -17.41 -5.38
C TRP A 292 -2.79 -18.81 -5.79
N HIS A 293 -3.71 -19.58 -6.35
CA HIS A 293 -3.43 -20.95 -6.80
C HIS A 293 -3.04 -20.96 -8.28
N ARG A 294 -1.96 -21.69 -8.56
CA ARG A 294 -1.47 -21.96 -9.91
C ARG A 294 -2.54 -22.73 -10.69
N GLY A 295 -3.06 -22.14 -11.77
CA GLY A 295 -3.84 -22.86 -12.77
C GLY A 295 -2.99 -23.86 -13.57
#